data_AF-A0AAU1X2K8-F1
#
_entry.id   AF-A0AAU1X2K8-F1
#
_cell.length_a   1.000
_cell.length_b   1.000
_cell.length_c   1.000
_cell.angle_alpha   90.00
_cell.angle_beta   90.00
_cell.angle_gamma   90.00
#
_symmetry.space_group_name_H-M   'P 1'
#
loop_
_entity.id
_entity.type
_entity.pdbx_description
1 polymer ?
#
loop_
_entity_poly.entity_id
_entity_poly.type
_entity_poly.pdbx_seq_one_letter_code
_entity_poly.pdbx_strand_id
1 'polypeptide(L)'
;MDSPVLTPDELDLHASRLQESDLWQRIVTGWDHSAPEPVRLRPADDDGPVPRASLAVAPAPPSAGDRAGSGPAEADAPAGAGAEACPGAVAALPARSPEHWRGLLSVPVDQLVADSLRALPAPSPVERRLPGRLGAMLPDRLHSWRRIGRSDVRPSVHLAYARQILTEWGWQNTPYRLRDARGARCVCGAMLTAHRLGYGSVGTVDRAGAWMITELRAQGWTDLIGPWNRAPGRTVSDALALIDATIRRASRAGD
;
A
#
# COMPACT_ATOMS: atom_id res chain seq x y z
N MET A 1 -14.42 16.08 -28.08
CA MET A 1 -13.27 15.65 -28.90
C MET A 1 -12.84 14.30 -28.39
N ASP A 2 -13.24 13.24 -29.08
CA ASP A 2 -12.83 11.88 -28.73
C ASP A 2 -11.34 11.72 -29.06
N SER A 3 -10.54 11.39 -28.03
CA SER A 3 -9.14 11.01 -28.24
C SER A 3 -9.12 9.58 -28.75
N PRO A 4 -8.46 9.28 -29.89
CA PRO A 4 -8.36 7.91 -30.37
C PRO A 4 -7.63 7.05 -29.34
N VAL A 5 -8.20 5.87 -29.05
CA VAL A 5 -7.55 4.87 -28.20
C VAL A 5 -6.38 4.29 -28.99
N LEU A 6 -5.16 4.71 -28.64
CA LEU A 6 -3.93 4.19 -29.21
C LEU A 6 -3.59 2.84 -28.57
N THR A 7 -3.18 1.88 -29.37
CA THR A 7 -2.55 0.63 -28.88
C THR A 7 -1.15 0.94 -28.29
N PRO A 8 -0.58 0.07 -27.44
CA PRO A 8 0.75 0.29 -26.87
C PRO A 8 1.85 0.55 -27.92
N ASP A 9 1.86 -0.22 -29.00
CA ASP A 9 2.85 -0.05 -30.08
C ASP A 9 2.68 1.28 -30.83
N GLU A 10 1.43 1.74 -31.00
CA GLU A 10 1.14 3.05 -31.60
C GLU A 10 1.55 4.19 -30.66
N LEU A 11 1.38 4.02 -29.34
CA LEU A 11 1.83 4.98 -28.35
C LEU A 11 3.36 5.11 -28.40
N ASP A 12 4.09 4.00 -28.46
CA ASP A 12 5.56 4.00 -28.54
C ASP A 12 6.07 4.64 -29.84
N LEU A 13 5.39 4.37 -30.96
CA LEU A 13 5.69 5.01 -32.24
C LEU A 13 5.37 6.51 -32.23
N HIS A 14 4.30 6.93 -31.54
CA HIS A 14 3.97 8.35 -31.35
C HIS A 14 4.98 9.06 -30.45
N ALA A 15 5.40 8.41 -29.35
CA ALA A 15 6.39 8.94 -28.43
C ALA A 15 7.76 9.10 -29.10
N SER A 16 8.19 8.10 -29.87
CA SER A 16 9.45 8.15 -30.63
C SER A 16 9.45 9.31 -31.64
N ARG A 17 8.35 9.46 -32.41
CA ARG A 17 8.19 10.58 -33.34
C ARG A 17 8.17 11.95 -32.67
N LEU A 18 7.57 12.04 -31.48
CA LEU A 18 7.58 13.28 -30.70
C LEU A 18 9.01 13.61 -30.24
N GLN A 19 9.75 12.63 -29.73
CA GLN A 19 11.14 12.81 -29.27
C GLN A 19 12.09 13.22 -30.39
N GLU A 20 11.89 12.72 -31.60
CA GLU A 20 12.67 13.07 -32.79
C GLU A 20 12.28 14.43 -33.40
N SER A 21 11.17 15.03 -32.97
CA SER A 21 10.68 16.28 -33.57
C SER A 21 11.47 17.52 -33.16
N ASP A 22 11.53 18.51 -34.06
CA ASP A 22 12.09 19.84 -33.77
C ASP A 22 11.32 20.57 -32.66
N LEU A 23 10.08 20.18 -32.40
CA LEU A 23 9.28 20.71 -31.30
C LEU A 23 9.85 20.22 -29.96
N TRP A 24 10.22 18.95 -29.86
CA TRP A 24 10.89 18.42 -28.67
C TRP A 24 12.24 19.09 -28.44
N GLN A 25 13.07 19.23 -29.48
CA GLN A 25 14.35 19.94 -29.37
C GLN A 25 14.19 21.39 -28.90
N ARG A 26 13.17 22.11 -29.39
CA ARG A 26 12.85 23.47 -28.93
C ARG A 26 12.39 23.53 -27.47
N ILE A 27 11.61 22.54 -27.01
CA ILE A 27 11.19 22.47 -25.61
C ILE A 27 12.39 22.24 -24.70
N VAL A 28 13.24 21.26 -25.03
CA VAL A 28 14.41 20.90 -24.23
C VAL A 28 15.44 22.03 -24.19
N THR A 29 15.71 22.68 -25.32
CA THR A 29 16.64 23.84 -25.37
C THR A 29 16.08 25.07 -24.65
N GLY A 30 14.75 25.25 -24.61
CA GLY A 30 14.10 26.32 -23.87
C GLY A 30 14.02 26.12 -22.35
N TRP A 31 14.38 24.94 -21.84
CA TRP A 31 14.34 24.67 -20.39
C TRP A 31 15.35 25.50 -19.59
N ASP A 32 16.53 25.78 -20.16
CA ASP A 32 17.53 26.65 -19.52
C ASP A 32 17.06 28.10 -19.38
N HIS A 33 16.02 28.51 -20.11
CA HIS A 33 15.46 29.87 -20.06
C HIS A 33 14.17 29.97 -19.24
N SER A 34 13.62 28.82 -18.81
CA SER A 34 12.38 28.74 -18.04
C SER A 34 12.59 28.53 -16.54
N ALA A 35 13.82 28.28 -16.11
CA ALA A 35 14.18 28.28 -14.69
C ALA A 35 14.25 29.73 -14.20
N PRO A 36 13.39 30.17 -13.25
CA PRO A 36 13.59 31.47 -12.62
C PRO A 36 15.00 31.51 -12.00
N GLU A 37 15.73 32.59 -12.26
CA GLU A 37 17.06 32.79 -11.70
C GLU A 37 17.00 32.54 -10.18
N PRO A 38 17.85 31.65 -9.62
CA PRO A 38 17.82 31.39 -8.20
C PRO A 38 18.08 32.70 -7.48
N VAL A 39 17.06 33.19 -6.76
CA VAL A 39 17.17 34.37 -5.89
C VAL A 39 18.33 34.08 -4.94
N ARG A 40 19.47 34.73 -5.18
CA ARG A 40 20.59 34.71 -4.24
C ARG A 40 20.08 35.36 -2.96
N LEU A 41 19.78 34.54 -1.96
CA LEU A 41 19.59 35.02 -0.61
C LEU A 41 20.88 35.75 -0.23
N ARG A 42 20.76 37.08 -0.11
CA ARG A 42 21.81 37.93 0.44
C ARG A 42 22.17 37.36 1.81
N PRO A 43 23.45 37.09 2.11
CA PRO A 43 23.83 36.61 3.42
C PRO A 43 23.32 37.63 4.44
N ALA A 44 22.55 37.14 5.41
CA ALA A 44 22.04 37.97 6.49
C ALA A 44 23.25 38.53 7.23
N ASP A 45 23.36 39.86 7.26
CA ASP A 45 24.22 40.54 8.21
C ASP A 45 23.75 40.12 9.61
N ASP A 46 24.69 39.54 10.33
CA ASP A 46 24.62 39.06 11.70
C ASP A 46 24.61 40.31 12.61
N ASP A 47 23.45 40.66 13.17
CA ASP A 47 23.38 41.42 14.43
C ASP A 47 21.94 41.57 14.95
N GLY A 48 21.63 40.92 16.07
CA GLY A 48 20.43 41.23 16.87
C GLY A 48 19.97 40.09 17.80
N PRO A 49 19.89 40.31 19.13
CA PRO A 49 19.62 39.24 20.08
C PRO A 49 18.15 38.83 20.07
N VAL A 50 17.91 37.53 19.92
CA VAL A 50 16.57 36.91 19.94
C VAL A 50 16.02 36.91 21.38
N PRO A 51 14.86 37.53 21.67
CA PRO A 51 14.21 37.37 22.96
C PRO A 51 13.52 36.00 23.06
N ARG A 52 13.88 35.22 24.08
CA ARG A 52 13.18 33.99 24.47
C ARG A 52 11.75 34.31 24.93
N ALA A 53 10.75 33.84 24.17
CA ALA A 53 9.37 33.78 24.64
C ALA A 53 9.07 32.37 25.18
N SER A 54 8.86 32.29 26.49
CA SER A 54 8.36 31.13 27.22
C SER A 54 6.96 30.73 26.74
N LEU A 55 6.79 29.47 26.33
CA LEU A 55 5.47 28.85 26.16
C LEU A 55 5.04 28.24 27.49
N ALA A 56 4.09 28.89 28.14
CA ALA A 56 3.34 28.35 29.26
C ALA A 56 2.40 27.23 28.76
N VAL A 57 2.49 26.06 29.38
CA VAL A 57 1.63 24.90 29.15
C VAL A 57 0.33 25.09 29.93
N ALA A 58 -0.82 25.04 29.26
CA ALA A 58 -2.13 24.98 29.90
C ALA A 58 -2.51 23.51 30.24
N PRO A 59 -3.15 23.24 31.39
CA PRO A 59 -3.55 21.88 31.78
C PRO A 59 -4.88 21.43 31.16
N ALA A 60 -4.99 20.11 30.96
CA ALA A 60 -6.15 19.40 30.39
C ALA A 60 -7.36 19.34 31.33
N PRO A 61 -8.60 19.26 30.81
CA PRO A 61 -9.79 19.00 31.62
C PRO A 61 -9.95 17.51 31.99
N PRO A 62 -10.56 17.18 33.14
CA PRO A 62 -10.82 15.81 33.57
C PRO A 62 -12.11 15.23 32.97
N SER A 63 -12.06 13.96 32.59
CA SER A 63 -13.24 13.15 32.21
C SER A 63 -13.86 12.49 33.46
N ALA A 64 -15.06 12.93 33.82
CA ALA A 64 -16.07 12.11 34.52
C ALA A 64 -16.85 11.34 33.43
N GLY A 65 -17.40 10.13 33.60
CA GLY A 65 -17.80 9.37 34.77
C GLY A 65 -19.06 8.60 34.34
N ASP A 66 -19.15 7.33 34.72
CA ASP A 66 -20.18 6.35 34.38
C ASP A 66 -21.64 6.83 34.55
N ARG A 67 -22.54 6.31 33.72
CA ARG A 67 -23.89 5.89 34.15
C ARG A 67 -24.53 4.89 33.17
N ALA A 68 -24.84 3.73 33.73
CA ALA A 68 -25.78 2.74 33.19
C ALA A 68 -27.24 3.19 33.40
N GLY A 69 -28.16 2.69 32.58
CA GLY A 69 -29.60 2.80 32.79
C GLY A 69 -30.43 2.34 31.59
N SER A 70 -31.28 1.34 31.82
CA SER A 70 -32.02 0.50 30.86
C SER A 70 -33.37 1.05 30.37
N GLY A 71 -33.86 0.53 29.22
CA GLY A 71 -35.28 0.15 29.02
C GLY A 71 -36.16 1.01 28.07
N PRO A 72 -37.28 0.48 27.52
CA PRO A 72 -37.51 0.34 26.07
C PRO A 72 -38.85 0.92 25.50
N ALA A 73 -39.14 0.59 24.22
CA ALA A 73 -40.39 0.75 23.41
C ALA A 73 -40.53 2.10 22.67
N GLU A 74 -41.15 2.27 21.50
CA GLU A 74 -41.96 1.44 20.59
C GLU A 74 -41.98 2.10 19.19
N ALA A 75 -42.57 1.42 18.21
CA ALA A 75 -42.69 1.78 16.79
C ALA A 75 -43.46 3.08 16.50
N ASP A 76 -43.18 3.74 15.37
CA ASP A 76 -44.08 3.70 14.21
C ASP A 76 -43.47 4.36 12.96
N ALA A 77 -43.79 3.79 11.80
CA ALA A 77 -43.53 4.35 10.48
C ALA A 77 -44.65 5.32 10.08
N PRO A 78 -44.46 6.16 9.05
CA PRO A 78 -45.13 5.80 7.81
C PRO A 78 -44.34 6.05 6.53
N ALA A 79 -44.77 5.34 5.50
CA ALA A 79 -44.37 5.45 4.11
C ALA A 79 -44.86 6.75 3.46
N GLY A 80 -44.03 7.31 2.57
CA GLY A 80 -44.39 8.38 1.65
C GLY A 80 -43.45 8.35 0.44
N ALA A 81 -44.00 7.99 -0.71
CA ALA A 81 -43.32 7.78 -1.97
C ALA A 81 -42.93 9.09 -2.69
N GLY A 82 -41.93 8.99 -3.58
CA GLY A 82 -41.89 9.75 -4.83
C GLY A 82 -40.92 10.93 -4.88
N ALA A 83 -39.65 10.65 -5.21
CA ALA A 83 -38.81 11.60 -5.93
C ALA A 83 -37.89 10.81 -6.88
N GLU A 84 -38.27 10.81 -8.16
CA GLU A 84 -37.46 10.30 -9.28
C GLU A 84 -36.08 10.99 -9.29
N ALA A 85 -35.04 10.24 -8.96
CA ALA A 85 -33.65 10.68 -9.11
C ALA A 85 -33.17 10.34 -10.53
N CYS A 86 -32.79 11.36 -11.29
CA CYS A 86 -32.15 11.22 -12.59
C CYS A 86 -30.87 10.38 -12.50
N PRO A 87 -30.64 9.39 -13.38
CA PRO A 87 -29.38 8.66 -13.44
C PRO A 87 -28.37 9.50 -14.24
N GLY A 88 -27.53 10.26 -13.53
CA GLY A 88 -26.49 11.06 -14.19
C GLY A 88 -25.48 11.76 -13.29
N ALA A 89 -25.47 11.50 -11.98
CA ALA A 89 -24.44 12.04 -11.09
C ALA A 89 -23.22 11.10 -11.10
N VAL A 90 -22.32 11.34 -12.05
CA VAL A 90 -20.95 10.81 -11.99
C VAL A 90 -20.37 11.36 -10.68
N ALA A 91 -20.13 10.48 -9.71
CA ALA A 91 -19.46 10.86 -8.47
C ALA A 91 -18.13 11.51 -8.84
N ALA A 92 -18.04 12.83 -8.62
CA ALA A 92 -16.84 13.59 -8.87
C ALA A 92 -15.70 12.94 -8.07
N LEU A 93 -14.70 12.44 -8.77
CA LEU A 93 -13.38 12.18 -8.18
C LEU A 93 -13.00 13.44 -7.39
N PRO A 94 -12.55 13.31 -6.12
CA PRO A 94 -12.20 14.49 -5.33
C PRO A 94 -11.18 15.29 -6.13
N ALA A 95 -11.55 16.53 -6.46
CA ALA A 95 -10.65 17.48 -7.09
C ALA A 95 -9.40 17.55 -6.22
N ARG A 96 -8.27 17.07 -6.75
CA ARG A 96 -6.98 17.16 -6.07
C ARG A 96 -6.76 18.64 -5.77
N SER A 97 -6.83 19.01 -4.50
CA SER A 97 -6.88 20.42 -4.11
C SER A 97 -5.59 21.13 -4.54
N PRO A 98 -5.65 22.43 -4.89
CA PRO A 98 -4.47 23.21 -5.22
C PRO A 98 -3.46 23.34 -4.06
N GLU A 99 -3.85 22.96 -2.86
CA GLU A 99 -2.97 22.95 -1.69
C GLU A 99 -2.08 21.69 -1.66
N HIS A 100 -2.57 20.59 -2.23
CA HIS A 100 -1.83 19.34 -2.29
C HIS A 100 -0.52 19.49 -3.08
N TRP A 101 -0.55 20.11 -4.27
CA TRP A 101 0.66 20.27 -5.09
C TRP A 101 1.65 21.29 -4.50
N ARG A 102 1.17 22.35 -3.81
CA ARG A 102 2.06 23.27 -3.07
C ARG A 102 2.76 22.56 -1.92
N GLY A 103 2.05 21.64 -1.26
CA GLY A 103 2.64 20.73 -0.27
C GLY A 103 3.76 19.89 -0.87
N LEU A 104 3.56 19.32 -2.07
CA LEU A 104 4.60 18.55 -2.76
C LEU A 104 5.84 19.40 -3.06
N LEU A 105 5.69 20.66 -3.50
CA LEU A 105 6.83 21.55 -3.77
C LEU A 105 7.66 21.92 -2.54
N SER A 106 7.11 21.72 -1.34
CA SER A 106 7.79 22.00 -0.07
C SER A 106 8.50 20.77 0.50
N VAL A 107 8.23 19.58 -0.06
CA VAL A 107 8.84 18.32 0.38
C VAL A 107 10.09 18.05 -0.46
N PRO A 108 11.22 17.64 0.15
CA PRO A 108 12.40 17.23 -0.61
C PRO A 108 12.06 16.18 -1.66
N VAL A 109 12.65 16.28 -2.85
CA VAL A 109 12.41 15.34 -3.96
C VAL A 109 12.63 13.89 -3.51
N ASP A 110 13.65 13.62 -2.70
CA ASP A 110 13.92 12.27 -2.18
C ASP A 110 12.78 11.73 -1.31
N GLN A 111 12.11 12.59 -0.55
CA GLN A 111 10.96 12.21 0.28
C GLN A 111 9.71 12.01 -0.58
N LEU A 112 9.48 12.84 -1.60
CA LEU A 112 8.42 12.62 -2.59
C LEU A 112 8.62 11.31 -3.36
N VAL A 113 9.85 11.03 -3.79
CA VAL A 113 10.20 9.79 -4.48
C VAL A 113 10.03 8.61 -3.54
N ALA A 114 10.50 8.70 -2.29
CA ALA A 114 10.33 7.64 -1.31
C ALA A 114 8.84 7.37 -1.00
N ASP A 115 8.02 8.41 -0.85
CA ASP A 115 6.60 8.31 -0.59
C ASP A 115 5.84 7.77 -1.80
N SER A 116 6.18 8.22 -3.01
CA SER A 116 5.62 7.69 -4.26
C SER A 116 5.98 6.22 -4.45
N LEU A 117 7.25 5.83 -4.24
CA LEU A 117 7.68 4.44 -4.28
C LEU A 117 7.04 3.58 -3.17
N ARG A 118 6.68 4.18 -2.03
CA ARG A 118 5.95 3.50 -0.96
C ARG A 118 4.46 3.33 -1.30
N ALA A 119 3.90 4.27 -2.06
CA ALA A 119 2.52 4.21 -2.54
C ALA A 119 2.33 3.23 -3.70
N LEU A 120 3.40 2.92 -4.46
CA LEU A 120 3.34 1.90 -5.50
C LEU A 120 3.09 0.49 -4.90
N PRO A 121 2.22 -0.31 -5.52
CA PRO A 121 2.05 -1.72 -5.16
C PRO A 121 3.38 -2.46 -5.30
N ALA A 122 3.64 -3.45 -4.43
CA ALA A 122 4.78 -4.33 -4.62
C ALA A 122 4.65 -5.07 -5.97
N PRO A 123 5.78 -5.31 -6.68
CA PRO A 123 5.74 -6.00 -7.96
C PRO A 123 5.13 -7.40 -7.78
N SER A 124 4.07 -7.68 -8.55
CA SER A 124 3.45 -9.01 -8.59
C SER A 124 4.37 -9.99 -9.32
N PRO A 125 4.48 -11.24 -8.85
CA PRO A 125 5.27 -12.24 -9.54
C PRO A 125 4.64 -12.56 -10.91
N VAL A 126 5.49 -12.61 -11.95
CA VAL A 126 5.07 -12.80 -13.35
C VAL A 126 4.66 -14.27 -13.62
N GLU A 127 5.06 -15.21 -12.76
CA GLU A 127 4.93 -16.63 -13.05
C GLU A 127 3.71 -17.29 -12.40
N ARG A 128 2.80 -17.72 -13.29
CA ARG A 128 1.71 -18.68 -13.13
C ARG A 128 0.62 -18.27 -12.12
N ARG A 129 -0.57 -18.02 -12.67
CA ARG A 129 -1.81 -17.80 -11.91
C ARG A 129 -1.98 -18.87 -10.83
N LEU A 130 -2.36 -18.43 -9.63
CA LEU A 130 -2.70 -19.34 -8.55
C LEU A 130 -3.84 -20.27 -8.99
N PRO A 131 -3.90 -21.50 -8.48
CA PRO A 131 -5.12 -22.29 -8.63
C PRO A 131 -6.24 -21.47 -7.99
N GLY A 132 -7.29 -21.13 -8.76
CA GLY A 132 -8.33 -20.17 -8.37
C GLY A 132 -9.08 -20.55 -7.08
N ARG A 133 -10.23 -19.94 -6.79
CA ARG A 133 -10.90 -20.09 -5.48
C ARG A 133 -11.16 -21.53 -5.01
N LEU A 134 -11.44 -22.46 -5.92
CA LEU A 134 -11.53 -23.89 -5.57
C LEU A 134 -10.19 -24.44 -5.05
N GLY A 135 -9.09 -24.06 -5.69
CA GLY A 135 -7.72 -24.37 -5.26
C GLY A 135 -7.36 -23.84 -3.87
N ALA A 136 -7.98 -22.73 -3.44
CA ALA A 136 -7.79 -22.16 -2.11
C ALA A 136 -8.33 -23.06 -0.98
N MET A 137 -9.40 -23.81 -1.28
CA MET A 137 -10.05 -24.74 -0.34
C MET A 137 -9.32 -26.09 -0.27
N LEU A 138 -8.68 -26.52 -1.38
CA LEU A 138 -7.94 -27.78 -1.42
C LEU A 138 -6.81 -27.81 -0.37
N PRO A 139 -6.58 -28.95 0.32
CA PRO A 139 -5.42 -29.12 1.18
C PRO A 139 -4.12 -28.78 0.45
N ASP A 140 -3.26 -27.98 1.08
CA ASP A 140 -2.04 -27.49 0.43
C ASP A 140 -1.09 -28.63 -0.01
N ARG A 141 -1.20 -29.82 0.58
CA ARG A 141 -0.43 -31.02 0.16
C ARG A 141 -0.74 -31.44 -1.27
N LEU A 142 -1.94 -31.19 -1.77
CA LEU A 142 -2.31 -31.50 -3.16
C LEU A 142 -1.59 -30.61 -4.17
N HIS A 143 -1.03 -29.48 -3.71
CA HIS A 143 -0.25 -28.58 -4.55
C HIS A 143 1.24 -28.88 -4.57
N SER A 144 1.73 -29.85 -3.79
CA SER A 144 3.16 -30.15 -3.69
C SER A 144 3.78 -30.63 -5.00
N TRP A 145 2.99 -31.24 -5.90
CA TRP A 145 3.41 -31.63 -7.25
C TRP A 145 3.94 -30.46 -8.10
N ARG A 146 3.56 -29.20 -7.78
CA ARG A 146 4.01 -27.99 -8.50
C ARG A 146 5.43 -27.58 -8.16
N ARG A 147 6.03 -28.19 -7.13
CA ARG A 147 7.40 -27.94 -6.70
C ARG A 147 8.45 -28.58 -7.62
N ILE A 148 8.11 -29.69 -8.29
CA ILE A 148 9.10 -30.49 -9.01
C ILE A 148 9.82 -29.61 -10.06
N GLY A 149 11.15 -29.48 -9.92
CA GLY A 149 12.00 -28.70 -10.83
C GLY A 149 12.11 -27.19 -10.57
N ARG A 150 11.57 -26.66 -9.46
CA ARG A 150 11.65 -25.22 -9.12
C ARG A 150 12.94 -24.89 -8.36
N SER A 151 13.62 -23.80 -8.77
CA SER A 151 14.68 -23.17 -7.99
C SER A 151 14.14 -22.44 -6.77
N ASP A 152 14.99 -22.27 -5.75
CA ASP A 152 14.66 -21.43 -4.61
C ASP A 152 14.52 -19.95 -5.05
N VAL A 153 13.63 -19.22 -4.40
CA VAL A 153 13.38 -17.81 -4.72
C VAL A 153 13.87 -16.92 -3.59
N ARG A 154 14.08 -15.65 -3.90
CA ARG A 154 14.40 -14.61 -2.93
C ARG A 154 13.24 -14.40 -1.92
N PRO A 155 13.51 -14.13 -0.63
CA PRO A 155 12.49 -13.79 0.37
C PRO A 155 11.47 -12.74 -0.08
N SER A 156 11.89 -11.67 -0.76
CA SER A 156 10.97 -10.64 -1.29
C SER A 156 10.01 -11.19 -2.34
N VAL A 157 10.49 -12.07 -3.22
CA VAL A 157 9.67 -12.76 -4.24
C VAL A 157 8.70 -13.74 -3.57
N HIS A 158 9.15 -14.48 -2.55
CA HIS A 158 8.28 -15.34 -1.75
C HIS A 158 7.13 -14.56 -1.09
N LEU A 159 7.45 -13.40 -0.50
CA LEU A 159 6.45 -12.49 0.08
C LEU A 159 5.49 -11.94 -0.97
N ALA A 160 5.94 -11.67 -2.20
CA ALA A 160 5.07 -11.24 -3.30
C ALA A 160 4.05 -12.34 -3.66
N TYR A 161 4.42 -13.62 -3.63
CA TYR A 161 3.47 -14.72 -3.77
C TYR A 161 2.52 -14.82 -2.58
N ALA A 162 2.99 -14.63 -1.35
CA ALA A 162 2.13 -14.57 -0.18
C ALA A 162 1.10 -13.44 -0.29
N ARG A 163 1.52 -12.27 -0.78
CA ARG A 163 0.65 -11.12 -1.09
C ARG A 163 -0.46 -11.49 -2.08
N GLN A 164 -0.08 -12.16 -3.17
CA GLN A 164 -1.01 -12.63 -4.20
C GLN A 164 -2.03 -13.61 -3.61
N ILE A 165 -1.59 -14.56 -2.78
CA ILE A 165 -2.47 -15.51 -2.08
C ILE A 165 -3.49 -14.77 -1.21
N LEU A 166 -3.07 -13.77 -0.42
CA LEU A 166 -4.00 -13.01 0.41
C LEU A 166 -5.02 -12.22 -0.43
N THR A 167 -4.62 -11.72 -1.60
CA THR A 167 -5.48 -10.95 -2.49
C THR A 167 -6.48 -11.86 -3.21
N GLU A 168 -6.04 -12.99 -3.75
CA GLU A 168 -6.89 -13.87 -4.55
C GLU A 168 -7.75 -14.82 -3.71
N TRP A 169 -7.19 -15.35 -2.61
CA TRP A 169 -7.84 -16.37 -1.78
C TRP A 169 -8.47 -15.79 -0.51
N GLY A 170 -8.16 -14.54 -0.20
CA GLY A 170 -8.68 -13.80 0.94
C GLY A 170 -7.80 -13.88 2.18
N TRP A 171 -8.01 -12.91 3.06
CA TRP A 171 -7.33 -12.80 4.35
C TRP A 171 -8.27 -13.15 5.50
N GLN A 172 -7.72 -13.74 6.57
CA GLN A 172 -8.43 -14.00 7.82
C GLN A 172 -7.58 -13.73 9.07
N ASN A 173 -8.24 -13.21 10.11
CA ASN A 173 -7.64 -12.89 11.41
C ASN A 173 -7.92 -13.91 12.52
N THR A 174 -8.55 -15.05 12.20
CA THR A 174 -8.96 -16.03 13.21
C THR A 174 -7.75 -16.56 13.99
N PRO A 175 -7.82 -16.60 15.33
CA PRO A 175 -6.73 -17.10 16.16
C PRO A 175 -6.32 -18.54 15.80
N TYR A 176 -5.00 -18.78 15.79
CA TYR A 176 -4.37 -20.10 15.62
C TYR A 176 -4.77 -20.89 14.36
N ARG A 177 -5.45 -20.27 13.40
CA ARG A 177 -5.75 -20.87 12.11
C ARG A 177 -4.86 -20.27 11.04
N LEU A 178 -4.17 -21.14 10.30
CA LEU A 178 -3.46 -20.73 9.08
C LEU A 178 -4.43 -20.51 7.92
N ARG A 179 -5.60 -21.13 7.99
CA ARG A 179 -6.60 -21.20 6.94
C ARG A 179 -8.00 -21.34 7.54
N ASP A 180 -8.99 -20.68 6.95
CA ASP A 180 -10.40 -20.89 7.27
C ASP A 180 -11.09 -21.90 6.31
N ALA A 181 -12.37 -22.18 6.54
CA ALA A 181 -13.13 -23.12 5.71
C ALA A 181 -13.31 -22.64 4.26
N ARG A 182 -13.20 -21.33 4.00
CA ARG A 182 -13.34 -20.72 2.67
C ARG A 182 -12.02 -20.67 1.90
N GLY A 183 -10.91 -20.98 2.55
CA GLY A 183 -9.57 -20.88 1.98
C GLY A 183 -8.92 -19.51 2.15
N ALA A 184 -9.46 -18.61 2.97
CA ALA A 184 -8.73 -17.41 3.37
C ALA A 184 -7.53 -17.79 4.24
N ARG A 185 -6.42 -17.05 4.14
CA ARG A 185 -5.18 -17.31 4.88
C ARG A 185 -4.85 -16.17 5.82
N CYS A 186 -4.23 -16.47 6.96
CA CYS A 186 -3.50 -15.43 7.71
C CYS A 186 -2.14 -15.17 7.04
N VAL A 187 -1.40 -14.15 7.48
CA VAL A 187 -0.08 -13.81 6.91
C VAL A 187 0.89 -15.01 6.94
N CYS A 188 1.02 -15.71 8.07
CA CYS A 188 1.84 -16.92 8.16
C CYS A 188 1.32 -18.05 7.25
N GLY A 189 -0.01 -18.20 7.18
CA GLY A 189 -0.64 -19.19 6.31
C GLY A 189 -0.34 -18.95 4.84
N ALA A 190 -0.34 -17.69 4.39
CA ALA A 190 -0.02 -17.32 3.02
C ALA A 190 1.44 -17.65 2.65
N MET A 191 2.41 -17.35 3.53
CA MET A 191 3.82 -17.72 3.32
C MET A 191 4.00 -19.25 3.23
N LEU A 192 3.37 -20.01 4.15
CA LEU A 192 3.43 -21.47 4.13
C LEU A 192 2.75 -22.05 2.88
N THR A 193 1.64 -21.48 2.44
CA THR A 193 0.98 -21.87 1.19
C THR A 193 1.86 -21.56 -0.02
N ALA A 194 2.53 -20.40 -0.08
CA ALA A 194 3.48 -20.08 -1.16
C ALA A 194 4.60 -21.12 -1.25
N HIS A 195 5.18 -21.51 -0.11
CA HIS A 195 6.17 -22.58 -0.03
C HIS A 195 5.66 -23.93 -0.55
N ARG A 196 4.42 -24.30 -0.18
CA ARG A 196 3.80 -25.57 -0.62
C ARG A 196 3.43 -25.56 -2.10
N LEU A 197 3.18 -24.39 -2.68
CA LEU A 197 3.02 -24.20 -4.13
C LEU A 197 4.35 -24.28 -4.90
N GLY A 198 5.48 -24.36 -4.20
CA GLY A 198 6.82 -24.46 -4.80
C GLY A 198 7.55 -23.12 -4.91
N TYR A 199 7.01 -22.05 -4.32
CA TYR A 199 7.67 -20.74 -4.30
C TYR A 199 8.55 -20.63 -3.06
N GLY A 200 9.78 -21.10 -3.18
CA GLY A 200 10.81 -20.98 -2.13
C GLY A 200 10.94 -22.18 -1.20
N SER A 201 12.12 -22.31 -0.60
CA SER A 201 12.47 -23.34 0.38
C SER A 201 11.96 -22.99 1.79
N VAL A 202 12.19 -23.90 2.76
CA VAL A 202 11.89 -23.61 4.17
C VAL A 202 12.76 -22.45 4.66
N GLY A 203 14.04 -22.42 4.28
CA GLY A 203 14.94 -21.32 4.62
C GLY A 203 14.47 -19.97 4.05
N THR A 204 13.84 -19.97 2.87
CA THR A 204 13.21 -18.77 2.30
C THR A 204 12.01 -18.31 3.11
N VAL A 205 11.17 -19.22 3.61
CA VAL A 205 10.06 -18.88 4.53
C VAL A 205 10.59 -18.29 5.83
N ASP A 206 11.63 -18.89 6.42
CA ASP A 206 12.21 -18.41 7.68
C ASP A 206 12.81 -17.01 7.53
N ARG A 207 13.57 -16.77 6.44
CA ARG A 207 14.11 -15.44 6.12
C ARG A 207 13.01 -14.41 5.85
N ALA A 208 11.96 -14.78 5.10
CA ALA A 208 10.80 -13.92 4.89
C ALA A 208 10.09 -13.58 6.22
N GLY A 209 9.95 -14.57 7.12
CA GLY A 209 9.44 -14.36 8.47
C GLY A 209 10.30 -13.40 9.30
N ALA A 210 11.63 -13.50 9.20
CA ALA A 210 12.54 -12.58 9.87
C ALA A 210 12.39 -11.13 9.35
N TRP A 211 12.23 -10.95 8.04
CA TRP A 211 11.92 -9.64 7.45
C TRP A 211 10.59 -9.08 7.95
N MET A 212 9.55 -9.92 8.04
CA MET A 212 8.24 -9.52 8.59
C MET A 212 8.34 -9.07 10.05
N ILE A 213 9.08 -9.80 10.89
CA ILE A 213 9.31 -9.42 12.30
C ILE A 213 10.09 -8.10 12.38
N THR A 214 11.08 -7.90 11.51
CA THR A 214 11.86 -6.66 11.44
C THR A 214 10.97 -5.47 11.06
N GLU A 215 10.07 -5.65 10.08
CA GLU A 215 9.12 -4.60 9.68
C GLU A 215 8.11 -4.30 10.78
N LEU A 216 7.56 -5.33 11.45
CA LEU A 216 6.69 -5.15 12.60
C LEU A 216 7.34 -4.33 13.72
N ARG A 217 8.60 -4.65 14.05
CA ARG A 217 9.37 -3.89 15.05
C ARG A 217 9.58 -2.44 14.63
N ALA A 218 9.85 -2.20 13.35
CA ALA A 218 9.97 -0.84 12.83
C ALA A 218 8.65 -0.05 12.91
N GLN A 219 7.50 -0.73 12.89
CA GLN A 219 6.18 -0.14 13.11
C GLN A 219 5.79 -0.07 14.61
N GLY A 220 6.72 -0.37 15.53
CA GLY A 220 6.49 -0.34 16.97
C GLY A 220 5.80 -1.58 17.55
N TRP A 221 5.60 -2.63 16.74
CA TRP A 221 5.02 -3.88 17.20
C TRP A 221 6.11 -4.87 17.67
N THR A 222 6.07 -5.27 18.94
CA THR A 222 7.14 -6.08 19.56
C THR A 222 6.85 -7.58 19.60
N ASP A 223 5.58 -7.99 19.45
CA ASP A 223 5.17 -9.39 19.45
C ASP A 223 5.37 -10.07 18.07
N LEU A 224 5.09 -11.38 18.01
CA LEU A 224 5.14 -12.16 16.77
C LEU A 224 4.01 -11.80 15.78
N ILE A 225 4.15 -12.30 14.54
CA ILE A 225 3.19 -12.13 13.44
C ILE A 225 1.78 -12.64 13.82
N GLY A 226 1.70 -13.73 14.58
CA GLY A 226 0.43 -14.34 15.01
C GLY A 226 -0.42 -13.39 15.87
N PRO A 227 0.09 -12.89 17.02
CA PRO A 227 -0.53 -11.83 17.80
C PRO A 227 -0.90 -10.59 16.99
N TRP A 228 -0.02 -10.14 16.09
CA TRP A 228 -0.32 -9.00 15.20
C TRP A 228 -1.56 -9.27 14.33
N ASN A 229 -1.60 -10.42 13.65
CA ASN A 229 -2.66 -10.78 12.70
C ASN A 229 -4.04 -10.88 13.37
N ARG A 230 -4.10 -11.22 14.67
CA ARG A 230 -5.34 -11.37 15.45
C ARG A 230 -5.71 -10.12 16.25
N ALA A 231 -4.91 -9.05 16.19
CA ALA A 231 -5.18 -7.85 16.97
C ALA A 231 -6.55 -7.24 16.57
N PRO A 232 -7.34 -6.74 17.53
CA PRO A 232 -8.63 -6.11 17.23
C PRO A 232 -8.47 -4.95 16.23
N GLY A 233 -9.44 -4.80 15.33
CA GLY A 233 -9.44 -3.73 14.33
C GLY A 233 -8.50 -3.96 13.13
N ARG A 234 -7.74 -5.06 13.08
CA ARG A 234 -6.92 -5.38 11.90
C ARG A 234 -7.79 -5.69 10.69
N THR A 235 -7.39 -5.15 9.56
CA THR A 235 -8.06 -5.28 8.28
C THR A 235 -7.18 -6.02 7.27
N VAL A 236 -7.80 -6.45 6.16
CA VAL A 236 -7.06 -6.98 5.00
C VAL A 236 -6.09 -5.93 4.44
N SER A 237 -6.45 -4.65 4.48
CA SER A 237 -5.60 -3.55 4.03
C SER A 237 -4.31 -3.49 4.85
N ASP A 238 -4.42 -3.62 6.17
CA ASP A 238 -3.25 -3.63 7.07
C ASP A 238 -2.32 -4.82 6.77
N ALA A 239 -2.88 -6.00 6.51
CA ALA A 239 -2.12 -7.20 6.17
C ALA A 239 -1.37 -7.04 4.85
N LEU A 240 -2.03 -6.48 3.83
CA LEU A 240 -1.38 -6.21 2.54
C LEU A 240 -0.33 -5.11 2.66
N ALA A 241 -0.62 -4.03 3.40
CA ALA A 241 0.33 -2.94 3.64
C ALA A 241 1.59 -3.41 4.38
N LEU A 242 1.44 -4.28 5.38
CA LEU A 242 2.56 -4.89 6.08
C LEU A 242 3.43 -5.74 5.15
N ILE A 243 2.80 -6.59 4.31
CA ILE A 243 3.54 -7.40 3.34
C ILE A 243 4.23 -6.51 2.30
N ASP A 244 3.56 -5.48 1.77
CA ASP A 244 4.13 -4.56 0.78
C ASP A 244 5.34 -3.79 1.34
N ALA A 245 5.25 -3.32 2.59
CA ALA A 245 6.38 -2.69 3.28
C ALA A 245 7.55 -3.68 3.46
N THR A 246 7.25 -4.92 3.85
CA THR A 246 8.26 -5.97 4.03
C THR A 246 8.94 -6.36 2.72
N ILE A 247 8.17 -6.51 1.62
CA ILE A 247 8.72 -6.78 0.28
C ILE A 247 9.71 -5.68 -0.10
N ARG A 248 9.31 -4.41 0.02
CA ARG A 248 10.20 -3.28 -0.32
C ARG A 248 11.47 -3.27 0.53
N ARG A 249 11.36 -3.56 1.83
CA ARG A 249 12.52 -3.63 2.73
C ARG A 249 13.47 -4.75 2.29
N ALA A 250 12.96 -5.97 2.09
CA ALA A 250 13.77 -7.11 1.67
C ALA A 250 14.41 -6.88 0.29
N SER A 251 13.66 -6.37 -0.69
CA SER A 251 14.18 -6.09 -2.03
C SER A 251 15.32 -5.07 -2.03
N ARG A 252 15.22 -4.01 -1.22
CA ARG A 252 16.30 -3.01 -1.06
C ARG A 252 17.56 -3.61 -0.43
N ALA A 253 17.41 -4.63 0.40
CA ALA A 253 18.52 -5.35 1.02
C ALA A 253 19.14 -6.43 0.10
N GLY A 254 18.62 -6.63 -1.12
CA GLY A 254 19.10 -7.68 -2.01
C GLY A 254 18.48 -9.07 -1.73
N ASP A 255 17.48 -9.13 -0.86
CA ASP A 255 16.72 -10.34 -0.49
C ASP A 255 15.32 -10.37 -1.09
#